data_AF-A0A259D2L5-F1
#
_entry.id   AF-A0A259D2L5-F1
#
_cell.length_a   1.000
_cell.length_b   1.000
_cell.length_c   1.000
_cell.angle_alpha   90.00
_cell.angle_beta   90.00
_cell.angle_gamma   90.00
#
_symmetry.space_group_name_H-M   'P 1'
#
loop_
_entity.id
_entity.type
_entity.pdbx_description
1 polymer ?
#
loop_
_entity_poly.entity_id
_entity_poly.type
_entity_poly.pdbx_seq_one_letter_code
_entity_poly.pdbx_strand_id
1 'polypeptide(L)'
;MKRYSVFALAREALSNHMGWERAWASPQPKAAYDVIIIGAGGHGLATAYYLGKNHGITNVAILEKGWLGGGNTGRNTTIIRSNYLQDSSAAIYEKARSLYETLSQDLNYNAMFSPRGVMMLAQTHHEVRGYLRTVHGPLRLPATELGVRYDTPPPRLVPEFAGLKLVPQPTRWVAAGGTLRARTFATDDAQFVAADALARRRGLAGLVAANGVPVTISRDASLGEDHVLEIAPDGVILRGGSDSSLFSAAMTLLSLRETHGGALPLGRIEDGPRFVWRGQHLDCSRHFFAVSTILKLLDLMALVKLNRFHWHFSDDESFRVQVDCAPEIWRKTEFRGEGHLIPGVWGGGILSGGSYSKADVARVVAHAKALHIEVLPEIEVPAHAHALNAAHPGMRDRGDNGAEMSVHGFLENTLNPAMQASWDLVEPLALEVASLFPLGILHLGCDELPHGAWDGSPAITRLKADLGL
;
A
#
# COMPACT_ATOMS: atom_id res chain seq x y z
N MET A 1 16.30 4.36 -28.69
CA MET A 1 15.25 4.55 -27.67
C MET A 1 14.30 5.62 -28.14
N LYS A 2 13.12 5.19 -28.59
CA LYS A 2 11.98 6.09 -28.80
C LYS A 2 11.68 6.85 -27.50
N ARG A 3 11.66 8.18 -27.58
CA ARG A 3 11.24 9.02 -26.47
C ARG A 3 9.73 8.87 -26.29
N TYR A 4 9.29 8.47 -25.09
CA TYR A 4 7.88 8.50 -24.71
C TYR A 4 7.34 9.93 -24.84
N SER A 5 6.32 10.10 -25.65
CA SER A 5 5.61 11.36 -25.91
C SER A 5 4.15 11.03 -26.18
N VAL A 6 3.26 12.03 -26.10
CA VAL A 6 1.82 11.83 -26.39
C VAL A 6 1.60 11.20 -27.76
N PHE A 7 2.33 11.66 -28.79
CA PHE A 7 2.22 11.12 -30.14
C PHE A 7 2.73 9.67 -30.23
N ALA A 8 3.84 9.35 -29.55
CA ALA A 8 4.34 7.98 -29.51
C ALA A 8 3.34 7.07 -28.78
N LEU A 9 2.84 7.48 -27.62
CA LEU A 9 1.85 6.72 -26.85
C LEU A 9 0.57 6.47 -27.66
N ALA A 10 0.03 7.50 -28.32
CA ALA A 10 -1.17 7.36 -29.15
C ALA A 10 -0.92 6.42 -30.35
N ARG A 11 0.21 6.57 -31.04
CA ARG A 11 0.56 5.69 -32.16
C ARG A 11 0.72 4.25 -31.71
N GLU A 12 1.46 4.01 -30.64
CA GLU A 12 1.71 2.65 -30.15
C GLU A 12 0.41 2.06 -29.56
N ALA A 13 -0.48 2.85 -28.96
CA ALA A 13 -1.81 2.38 -28.54
C ALA A 13 -2.64 1.86 -29.72
N LEU A 14 -2.58 2.52 -30.88
CA LEU A 14 -3.24 2.05 -32.11
C LEU A 14 -2.63 0.75 -32.67
N SER A 15 -1.40 0.42 -32.27
CA SER A 15 -0.72 -0.82 -32.65
C SER A 15 -0.64 -1.83 -31.50
N ASN A 16 -1.56 -1.76 -30.52
CA ASN A 16 -1.58 -2.65 -29.34
C ASN A 16 -0.24 -2.71 -28.59
N HIS A 17 0.47 -1.57 -28.52
CA HIS A 17 1.77 -1.40 -27.87
C HIS A 17 2.91 -2.28 -28.43
N MET A 18 2.78 -2.81 -29.65
CA MET A 18 3.77 -3.73 -30.23
C MET A 18 5.05 -3.08 -30.78
N GLY A 19 5.10 -1.75 -30.94
CA GLY A 19 6.25 -1.06 -31.56
C GLY A 19 7.22 -0.40 -30.59
N TRP A 20 7.16 -0.70 -29.29
CA TRP A 20 8.14 -0.19 -28.32
C TRP A 20 9.51 -0.86 -28.49
N GLU A 21 10.58 -0.07 -28.39
CA GLU A 21 11.96 -0.56 -28.34
C GLU A 21 12.36 -0.89 -26.90
N ARG A 22 13.38 -1.74 -26.73
CA ARG A 22 13.99 -1.99 -25.41
C ARG A 22 14.40 -0.66 -24.75
N ALA A 23 13.95 -0.45 -23.51
CA ALA A 23 14.16 0.79 -22.76
C ALA A 23 15.61 0.97 -22.24
N TRP A 24 16.51 0.03 -22.49
CA TRP A 24 17.93 0.16 -22.18
C TRP A 24 18.76 -0.58 -23.23
N ALA A 25 19.92 -0.01 -23.55
CA ALA A 25 20.89 -0.60 -24.46
C ALA A 25 21.85 -1.53 -23.69
N SER A 26 22.48 -2.46 -24.41
CA SER A 26 23.62 -3.25 -23.91
C SER A 26 24.89 -2.83 -24.68
N PRO A 27 25.50 -1.68 -24.34
CA PRO A 27 26.64 -1.16 -25.09
C PRO A 27 27.90 -1.98 -24.82
N GLN A 28 28.76 -2.11 -25.83
CA GLN A 28 30.11 -2.65 -25.64
C GLN A 28 30.97 -1.64 -24.86
N PRO A 29 31.78 -2.08 -23.88
CA PRO A 29 32.67 -1.19 -23.16
C PRO A 29 33.64 -0.44 -24.08
N LYS A 30 33.79 0.86 -23.87
CA LYS A 30 34.82 1.68 -24.53
C LYS A 30 36.20 1.35 -23.95
N ALA A 31 37.25 1.70 -24.69
CA ALA A 31 38.63 1.58 -24.21
C ALA A 31 38.94 2.48 -23.00
N ALA A 32 38.23 3.60 -22.83
CA ALA A 32 38.45 4.57 -21.76
C ALA A 32 37.16 5.28 -21.34
N TYR A 33 37.12 5.67 -20.06
CA TYR A 33 36.02 6.40 -19.41
C TYR A 33 36.58 7.47 -18.48
N ASP A 34 35.83 8.56 -18.28
CA ASP A 34 36.24 9.65 -17.38
C ASP A 34 36.06 9.25 -15.92
N VAL A 35 35.04 8.42 -15.65
CA VAL A 35 34.74 7.87 -14.32
C VAL A 35 34.39 6.39 -14.46
N ILE A 36 34.93 5.57 -13.55
CA ILE A 36 34.56 4.17 -13.39
C ILE A 36 33.93 4.01 -12.01
N ILE A 37 32.70 3.50 -11.97
CA ILE A 37 31.94 3.17 -10.76
C ILE A 37 31.91 1.66 -10.62
N ILE A 38 32.39 1.15 -9.49
CA ILE A 38 32.33 -0.27 -9.14
C ILE A 38 31.13 -0.51 -8.23
N GLY A 39 30.17 -1.30 -8.70
CA GLY A 39 28.87 -1.60 -8.09
C GLY A 39 27.73 -0.82 -8.77
N ALA A 40 26.78 -1.53 -9.36
CA ALA A 40 25.57 -0.97 -9.98
C ALA A 40 24.33 -1.12 -9.10
N GLY A 41 24.49 -1.14 -7.78
CA GLY A 41 23.37 -0.97 -6.84
C GLY A 41 22.86 0.49 -6.82
N GLY A 42 21.87 0.77 -5.96
CA GLY A 42 21.27 2.10 -5.84
C GLY A 42 22.25 3.26 -5.71
N HIS A 43 23.30 3.12 -4.90
CA HIS A 43 24.32 4.17 -4.76
C HIS A 43 25.12 4.39 -6.04
N GLY A 44 25.54 3.34 -6.73
CA GLY A 44 26.35 3.46 -7.95
C GLY A 44 25.56 4.07 -9.10
N LEU A 45 24.33 3.60 -9.32
CA LEU A 45 23.43 4.14 -10.34
C LEU A 45 23.02 5.59 -10.01
N ALA A 46 22.71 5.91 -8.76
CA ALA A 46 22.42 7.27 -8.34
C ALA A 46 23.64 8.20 -8.51
N THR A 47 24.85 7.71 -8.22
CA THR A 47 26.09 8.47 -8.44
C THR A 47 26.28 8.78 -9.92
N ALA A 48 26.15 7.78 -10.80
CA ALA A 48 26.26 7.98 -12.24
C ALA A 48 25.23 8.99 -12.77
N TYR A 49 23.97 8.86 -12.32
CA TYR A 49 22.90 9.79 -12.65
C TYR A 49 23.25 11.22 -12.21
N TYR A 50 23.73 11.39 -10.98
CA TYR A 50 24.06 12.70 -10.43
C TYR A 50 25.27 13.34 -11.14
N LEU A 51 26.29 12.55 -11.48
CA LEU A 51 27.43 13.00 -12.29
C LEU A 51 26.98 13.53 -13.66
N GLY A 52 26.10 12.80 -14.35
CA GLY A 52 25.55 13.25 -15.63
C GLY A 52 24.64 14.47 -15.50
N LYS A 53 23.66 14.41 -14.60
CA LYS A 53 22.61 15.42 -14.40
C LYS A 53 23.15 16.74 -13.87
N ASN A 54 24.01 16.69 -12.86
CA ASN A 54 24.41 17.87 -12.09
C ASN A 54 25.82 18.37 -12.44
N HIS A 55 26.66 17.52 -13.03
CA HIS A 55 28.05 17.85 -13.34
C HIS A 55 28.40 17.69 -14.84
N GLY A 56 27.46 17.24 -15.68
CA GLY A 56 27.67 17.07 -17.12
C GLY A 56 28.62 15.93 -17.50
N ILE A 57 29.02 15.09 -16.54
CA ILE A 57 29.94 13.98 -16.76
C ILE A 57 29.14 12.78 -17.27
N THR A 58 29.21 12.53 -18.58
CA THR A 58 28.40 11.50 -19.27
C THR A 58 29.19 10.30 -19.77
N ASN A 59 30.53 10.37 -19.78
CA ASN A 59 31.40 9.27 -20.17
C ASN A 59 31.77 8.40 -18.95
N VAL A 60 30.77 7.72 -18.38
CA VAL A 60 30.88 6.94 -17.16
C VAL A 60 30.74 5.44 -17.46
N ALA A 61 31.64 4.62 -16.92
CA ALA A 61 31.47 3.17 -16.86
C ALA A 61 30.93 2.77 -15.49
N ILE A 62 29.94 1.87 -15.48
CA ILE A 62 29.42 1.25 -14.26
C ILE A 62 29.64 -0.26 -14.40
N LEU A 63 30.39 -0.83 -13.47
CA LEU A 63 30.76 -2.24 -13.48
C LEU A 63 30.07 -2.95 -12.32
N GLU A 64 29.40 -4.05 -12.60
CA GLU A 64 28.71 -4.87 -11.61
C GLU A 64 29.09 -6.34 -11.81
N LYS A 65 29.25 -7.08 -10.71
CA LYS A 65 29.55 -8.50 -10.74
C LYS A 65 28.30 -9.32 -11.09
N GLY A 66 27.13 -8.87 -10.61
CA GLY A 66 25.82 -9.48 -10.89
C GLY A 66 25.01 -8.71 -11.93
N TRP A 67 23.71 -8.54 -11.67
CA TRP A 67 22.81 -7.76 -12.50
C TRP A 67 22.67 -6.31 -12.00
N LEU A 68 22.42 -5.37 -12.92
CA LEU A 68 22.28 -3.94 -12.63
C LEU A 68 21.09 -3.69 -11.68
N GLY A 69 21.33 -3.09 -10.52
CA GLY A 69 20.31 -2.87 -9.50
C GLY A 69 20.19 -4.00 -8.46
N GLY A 70 20.97 -5.09 -8.59
CA GLY A 70 20.85 -6.29 -7.75
C GLY A 70 21.24 -6.21 -6.28
N GLY A 71 21.52 -4.99 -5.79
CA GLY A 71 21.66 -4.69 -4.36
C GLY A 71 20.32 -4.41 -3.68
N ASN A 72 20.35 -3.63 -2.59
CA ASN A 72 19.16 -3.32 -1.78
C ASN A 72 18.02 -2.65 -2.56
N THR A 73 18.30 -2.00 -3.69
CA THR A 73 17.30 -1.36 -4.56
C THR A 73 16.50 -2.33 -5.41
N GLY A 74 17.02 -3.52 -5.69
CA GLY A 74 16.36 -4.53 -6.51
C GLY A 74 15.81 -5.72 -5.71
N ARG A 75 16.23 -5.89 -4.44
CA ARG A 75 15.83 -7.01 -3.56
C ARG A 75 14.73 -6.65 -2.57
N ASN A 76 14.51 -5.37 -2.34
CA ASN A 76 13.57 -4.88 -1.34
C ASN A 76 13.01 -3.56 -1.82
N THR A 77 11.75 -3.33 -1.52
CA THR A 77 11.03 -2.04 -1.56
C THR A 77 10.45 -1.59 -2.90
N THR A 78 9.15 -1.87 -3.06
CA THR A 78 8.16 -1.02 -3.74
C THR A 78 7.91 0.31 -3.01
N ILE A 79 8.55 0.55 -1.85
CA ILE A 79 8.29 1.68 -0.95
C ILE A 79 9.57 2.48 -0.66
N ILE A 80 9.57 3.77 -0.97
CA ILE A 80 10.61 4.72 -0.53
C ILE A 80 10.08 5.45 0.69
N ARG A 81 10.79 5.35 1.83
CA ARG A 81 10.29 5.79 3.14
C ARG A 81 10.99 7.04 3.65
N SER A 82 10.22 7.97 4.22
CA SER A 82 10.73 9.08 5.04
C SER A 82 10.24 9.05 6.50
N ASN A 83 9.65 7.95 6.95
CA ASN A 83 8.99 7.83 8.27
C ASN A 83 9.95 7.60 9.45
N TYR A 84 11.05 8.36 9.53
CA TYR A 84 12.02 8.26 10.62
C TYR A 84 11.63 9.16 11.80
N LEU A 85 11.87 8.68 13.01
CA LEU A 85 11.28 9.20 14.26
C LEU A 85 12.04 10.38 14.89
N GLN A 86 13.00 10.96 14.17
CA GLN A 86 13.77 12.13 14.60
C GLN A 86 13.67 13.20 13.50
N ASP A 87 13.37 14.44 13.88
CA ASP A 87 13.16 15.56 12.93
C ASP A 87 14.36 15.78 12.00
N SER A 88 15.58 15.66 12.53
CA SER A 88 16.81 15.80 11.74
C SER A 88 16.96 14.70 10.67
N SER A 89 16.67 13.45 11.04
CA SER A 89 16.65 12.33 10.09
C SER A 89 15.51 12.49 9.08
N ALA A 90 14.31 12.84 9.56
CA ALA A 90 13.13 13.01 8.73
C ALA A 90 13.37 14.03 7.60
N ALA A 91 14.06 15.14 7.87
CA ALA A 91 14.42 16.13 6.85
C ALA A 91 15.33 15.55 5.74
N ILE A 92 16.34 14.75 6.12
CA ILE A 92 17.25 14.09 5.15
C ILE A 92 16.47 13.10 4.28
N TYR A 93 15.66 12.25 4.90
CA TYR A 93 14.89 11.25 4.17
C TYR A 93 13.76 11.86 3.34
N GLU A 94 13.15 12.96 3.79
CA GLU A 94 12.16 13.70 2.99
C GLU A 94 12.82 14.33 1.77
N LYS A 95 14.04 14.88 1.91
CA LYS A 95 14.81 15.34 0.76
C LYS A 95 15.10 14.18 -0.19
N ALA A 96 15.61 13.05 0.30
CA ALA A 96 15.89 11.87 -0.52
C ALA A 96 14.64 11.37 -1.27
N ARG A 97 13.49 11.28 -0.59
CA ARG A 97 12.21 10.88 -1.19
C ARG A 97 11.73 11.89 -2.24
N SER A 98 11.88 13.20 -2.00
CA SER A 98 11.48 14.24 -2.97
C SER A 98 12.23 14.16 -4.30
N LEU A 99 13.45 13.59 -4.33
CA LEU A 99 14.20 13.39 -5.57
C LEU A 99 13.52 12.40 -6.52
N TYR A 100 12.65 11.52 -6.02
CA TYR A 100 11.91 10.57 -6.84
C TYR A 100 10.66 11.18 -7.50
N GLU A 101 10.14 12.31 -6.99
CA GLU A 101 8.90 12.92 -7.49
C GLU A 101 8.99 13.37 -8.95
N THR A 102 10.19 13.73 -9.38
CA THR A 102 10.46 14.23 -10.75
C THR A 102 11.25 13.23 -11.59
N LEU A 103 11.61 12.07 -11.02
CA LEU A 103 12.51 11.11 -11.66
C LEU A 103 11.90 10.53 -12.94
N SER A 104 10.59 10.33 -12.98
CA SER A 104 9.91 9.83 -14.19
C SER A 104 10.03 10.80 -15.36
N GLN A 105 9.90 12.10 -15.09
CA GLN A 105 10.05 13.16 -16.09
C GLN A 105 11.51 13.27 -16.52
N ASP A 106 12.42 13.20 -15.56
CA ASP A 106 13.87 13.29 -15.79
C ASP A 106 14.41 12.16 -16.67
N LEU A 107 13.97 10.93 -16.42
CA LEU A 107 14.36 9.75 -17.17
C LEU A 107 13.52 9.54 -18.43
N ASN A 108 12.44 10.32 -18.61
CA ASN A 108 11.43 10.09 -19.64
C ASN A 108 10.97 8.62 -19.62
N TYR A 109 10.72 8.08 -18.42
CA TYR A 109 10.34 6.70 -18.17
C TYR A 109 9.40 6.65 -16.98
N ASN A 110 8.31 5.89 -17.05
CA ASN A 110 7.36 5.83 -15.94
C ASN A 110 7.92 4.95 -14.81
N ALA A 111 8.49 5.57 -13.77
CA ALA A 111 8.97 4.88 -12.59
C ALA A 111 7.84 4.38 -11.67
N MET A 112 6.57 4.63 -12.04
CA MET A 112 5.36 4.28 -11.27
C MET A 112 5.39 4.79 -9.83
N PHE A 113 6.16 5.85 -9.58
CA PHE A 113 6.28 6.47 -8.27
C PHE A 113 4.98 7.18 -7.89
N SER A 114 4.45 6.82 -6.72
CA SER A 114 3.29 7.48 -6.13
C SER A 114 3.60 7.83 -4.68
N PRO A 115 3.65 9.13 -4.29
CA PRO A 115 3.87 9.51 -2.91
C PRO A 115 2.66 9.08 -2.05
N ARG A 116 2.96 8.45 -0.90
CA ARG A 116 1.96 7.99 0.08
C ARG A 116 2.32 8.50 1.47
N GLY A 117 1.31 8.74 2.29
CA GLY A 117 1.50 8.90 3.73
C GLY A 117 1.59 7.54 4.41
N VAL A 118 2.35 7.45 5.51
CA VAL A 118 2.39 6.27 6.39
C VAL A 118 1.93 6.70 7.76
N MET A 119 1.01 5.91 8.34
CA MET A 119 0.56 6.09 9.72
C MET A 119 0.75 4.76 10.46
N MET A 120 1.51 4.80 11.55
CA MET A 120 1.70 3.65 12.43
C MET A 120 0.79 3.82 13.65
N LEU A 121 -0.15 2.90 13.85
CA LEU A 121 -1.04 2.88 15.01
C LEU A 121 -0.49 1.88 16.03
N ALA A 122 -0.44 2.29 17.30
CA ALA A 122 -0.17 1.38 18.40
C ALA A 122 -1.50 0.77 18.87
N GLN A 123 -1.59 -0.55 18.82
CA GLN A 123 -2.76 -1.32 19.24
C GLN A 123 -2.60 -1.85 20.67
N THR A 124 -1.38 -1.90 21.19
CA THR A 124 -1.07 -2.38 22.55
C THR A 124 -0.22 -1.39 23.33
N HIS A 125 -0.29 -1.45 24.67
CA HIS A 125 0.62 -0.68 25.53
C HIS A 125 2.09 -1.04 25.29
N HIS A 126 2.38 -2.27 24.83
CA HIS A 126 3.73 -2.66 24.47
C HIS A 126 4.23 -1.88 23.25
N GLU A 127 3.42 -1.77 22.20
CA GLU A 127 3.72 -0.97 21.01
C GLU A 127 3.87 0.51 21.34
N VAL A 128 2.99 1.08 22.18
CA VAL A 128 3.11 2.48 22.64
C VAL A 128 4.48 2.71 23.29
N ARG A 129 4.90 1.83 24.21
CA ARG A 129 6.22 1.92 24.83
C ARG A 129 7.35 1.74 23.82
N GLY A 130 7.19 0.86 22.85
CA GLY A 130 8.13 0.67 21.74
C GLY A 130 8.33 1.97 20.96
N TYR A 131 7.25 2.61 20.50
CA TYR A 131 7.30 3.87 19.78
C TYR A 131 7.93 4.99 20.61
N LEU A 132 7.54 5.12 21.89
CA LEU A 132 8.13 6.11 22.80
C LEU A 132 9.63 5.89 23.02
N ARG A 133 10.09 4.63 23.13
CA ARG A 133 11.53 4.32 23.23
C ARG A 133 12.29 4.68 21.95
N THR A 134 11.71 4.52 20.78
CA THR A 134 12.43 4.90 19.55
C THR A 134 12.55 6.42 19.40
N VAL A 135 11.58 7.19 19.90
CA VAL A 135 11.63 8.66 19.89
C VAL A 135 12.52 9.22 21.02
N HIS A 136 12.39 8.69 22.24
CA HIS A 136 13.01 9.26 23.44
C HIS A 136 14.17 8.45 24.02
N GLY A 137 14.31 7.18 23.61
CA GLY A 137 15.31 6.24 24.09
C GLY A 137 16.68 6.24 23.40
N PRO A 138 16.99 7.05 22.37
CA PRO A 138 18.39 7.20 21.96
C PRO A 138 19.25 7.66 23.13
N LEU A 139 20.17 6.79 23.58
CA LEU A 139 21.18 7.13 24.56
C LEU A 139 22.12 8.19 23.95
N ARG A 140 22.16 9.37 24.56
CA ARG A 140 23.13 10.40 24.15
C ARG A 140 24.53 9.90 24.48
N LEU A 141 25.30 9.58 23.45
CA LEU A 141 26.72 9.30 23.61
C LEU A 141 27.48 10.59 24.00
N PRO A 142 28.61 10.46 24.73
CA PRO A 142 29.51 11.58 24.98
C PRO A 142 29.92 12.26 23.67
N ALA A 143 30.11 13.58 23.71
CA ALA A 143 30.64 14.28 22.54
C ALA A 143 32.05 13.78 22.23
N THR A 144 32.32 13.56 20.96
CA THR A 144 33.68 13.42 20.44
C THR A 144 34.03 14.70 19.67
N GLU A 145 35.32 14.98 19.50
CA GLU A 145 35.81 16.12 18.69
C GLU A 145 35.39 16.02 17.21
N LEU A 146 34.99 14.83 16.76
CA LEU A 146 34.49 14.56 15.41
C LEU A 146 32.96 14.68 15.29
N GLY A 147 32.25 14.90 16.40
CA GLY A 147 30.79 14.93 16.44
C GLY A 147 30.23 16.33 16.23
N VAL A 148 29.33 16.51 15.25
CA VAL A 148 28.57 17.75 15.07
C VAL A 148 27.33 17.73 15.97
N ARG A 149 27.13 18.78 16.77
CA ARG A 149 25.89 19.03 17.51
C ARG A 149 25.11 20.17 16.87
N TYR A 150 23.80 19.97 16.76
CA TYR A 150 22.87 21.05 16.50
C TYR A 150 22.35 21.52 17.86
N ASP A 151 22.84 22.67 18.34
CA ASP A 151 22.38 23.29 19.59
C ASP A 151 20.99 23.92 19.44
N THR A 152 20.58 24.16 18.19
CA THR A 152 19.23 24.55 17.83
C THR A 152 18.42 23.29 17.50
N PRO A 153 17.30 23.04 18.18
CA PRO A 153 16.37 22.01 17.73
C PRO A 153 15.99 22.29 16.27
N PRO A 154 15.91 21.27 15.40
CA PRO A 154 15.38 21.48 14.06
C PRO A 154 13.99 22.13 14.15
N PRO A 155 13.66 23.07 13.26
CA PRO A 155 12.32 23.64 13.24
C PRO A 155 11.30 22.51 13.09
N ARG A 156 10.28 22.50 13.96
CA ARG A 156 9.15 21.57 13.82
C ARG A 156 8.56 21.75 12.43
N LEU A 157 8.55 20.68 11.64
CA LEU A 157 8.03 20.71 10.27
C LEU A 157 6.49 20.78 10.23
N VAL A 158 5.81 20.49 11.34
CA VAL A 158 4.34 20.48 11.42
C VAL A 158 3.88 21.62 12.33
N PRO A 159 2.99 22.53 11.86
CA PRO A 159 2.36 23.52 12.71
C PRO A 159 1.69 22.83 13.89
N GLU A 160 1.88 23.36 15.10
CA GLU A 160 1.13 22.89 16.26
C GLU A 160 -0.32 23.33 16.07
N PHE A 161 -1.21 22.39 15.74
CA PHE A 161 -2.65 22.63 15.68
C PHE A 161 -3.15 22.84 17.11
N ALA A 162 -3.00 24.07 17.62
CA ALA A 162 -3.22 24.44 19.02
C ALA A 162 -4.51 23.85 19.58
N GLY A 163 -4.38 22.81 20.41
CA GLY A 163 -5.50 22.15 21.10
C GLY A 163 -6.32 21.16 20.25
N LEU A 164 -6.06 20.96 18.96
CA LEU A 164 -6.85 20.06 18.11
C LEU A 164 -6.29 18.63 18.11
N LYS A 165 -6.81 17.79 19.02
CA LYS A 165 -6.44 16.37 19.17
C LYS A 165 -7.10 15.49 18.11
N LEU A 166 -6.67 15.62 16.85
CA LEU A 166 -7.22 14.85 15.73
C LEU A 166 -6.17 13.98 15.04
N VAL A 167 -6.61 12.80 14.60
CA VAL A 167 -5.86 11.92 13.70
C VAL A 167 -6.82 11.41 12.61
N PRO A 168 -6.51 11.62 11.31
CA PRO A 168 -5.46 12.50 10.81
C PRO A 168 -5.72 13.97 11.17
N GLN A 169 -4.66 14.78 11.18
CA GLN A 169 -4.77 16.24 11.32
C GLN A 169 -5.39 16.83 10.05
N PRO A 170 -6.23 17.88 10.17
CA PRO A 170 -6.84 18.52 9.00
C PRO A 170 -5.81 19.33 8.20
N THR A 171 -6.19 19.74 6.99
CA THR A 171 -5.33 20.61 6.16
C THR A 171 -5.21 22.02 6.75
N ARG A 172 -6.27 22.53 7.40
CA ARG A 172 -6.25 23.82 8.10
C ARG A 172 -7.15 23.83 9.33
N TRP A 173 -6.71 24.56 10.36
CA TRP A 173 -7.47 24.85 11.58
C TRP A 173 -7.36 26.33 11.91
N VAL A 174 -8.50 26.95 12.22
CA VAL A 174 -8.58 28.32 12.75
C VAL A 174 -9.40 28.27 14.04
N ALA A 175 -8.72 28.39 15.19
CA ALA A 175 -9.36 28.38 16.49
C ALA A 175 -10.18 29.67 16.71
N ALA A 176 -11.38 29.54 17.26
CA ALA A 176 -12.22 30.68 17.69
C ALA A 176 -12.17 30.90 19.22
N GLY A 177 -11.55 29.98 19.97
CA GLY A 177 -11.51 30.01 21.43
C GLY A 177 -12.83 29.53 22.07
N GLY A 178 -12.74 28.85 23.21
CA GLY A 178 -13.89 28.23 23.88
C GLY A 178 -14.25 26.84 23.36
N THR A 179 -15.34 26.29 23.88
CA THR A 179 -15.80 24.92 23.56
C THR A 179 -17.31 24.83 23.44
N LEU A 180 -17.79 23.98 22.52
CA LEU A 180 -19.18 23.52 22.43
C LEU A 180 -19.32 22.18 23.14
N ARG A 181 -20.30 22.06 24.05
CA ARG A 181 -20.60 20.77 24.68
C ARG A 181 -21.53 19.94 23.78
N ALA A 182 -20.97 18.96 23.07
CA ALA A 182 -21.69 18.08 22.17
C ALA A 182 -21.47 16.61 22.56
N ARG A 183 -22.55 15.90 22.91
CA ARG A 183 -22.54 14.43 23.06
C ARG A 183 -23.06 13.72 21.81
N THR A 184 -24.05 14.33 21.17
CA THR A 184 -24.73 13.87 19.98
C THR A 184 -25.04 15.06 19.09
N PHE A 185 -25.34 14.77 17.83
CA PHE A 185 -25.68 15.73 16.79
C PHE A 185 -27.09 15.46 16.25
N ALA A 186 -27.87 16.51 16.05
CA ALA A 186 -29.22 16.44 15.52
C ALA A 186 -29.19 16.66 13.99
N THR A 187 -29.26 15.57 13.25
CA THR A 187 -29.31 15.52 11.79
C THR A 187 -29.87 14.18 11.33
N ASP A 188 -30.49 14.15 10.15
CA ASP A 188 -30.97 12.96 9.45
C ASP A 188 -30.11 12.60 8.23
N ASP A 189 -28.98 13.29 8.01
CA ASP A 189 -28.09 13.01 6.89
C ASP A 189 -27.53 11.58 6.95
N ALA A 190 -27.60 10.90 5.80
CA ALA A 190 -27.26 9.48 5.70
C ALA A 190 -25.80 9.19 6.09
N GLN A 191 -24.87 10.13 5.89
CA GLN A 191 -23.45 9.94 6.23
C GLN A 191 -23.22 10.04 7.74
N PHE A 192 -23.96 10.92 8.42
CA PHE A 192 -23.97 10.97 9.88
C PHE A 192 -24.62 9.72 10.50
N VAL A 193 -25.68 9.20 9.89
CA VAL A 193 -26.30 7.94 10.31
C VAL A 193 -25.33 6.76 10.12
N ALA A 194 -24.60 6.70 9.00
CA ALA A 194 -23.58 5.68 8.77
C ALA A 194 -22.44 5.77 9.81
N ALA A 195 -22.01 6.99 10.14
CA ALA A 195 -21.02 7.26 11.18
C ALA A 195 -21.51 6.85 12.58
N ASP A 196 -22.77 7.12 12.92
CA ASP A 196 -23.40 6.67 14.17
C ASP A 196 -23.45 5.13 14.26
N ALA A 197 -23.83 4.46 13.17
CA ALA A 197 -23.84 3.01 13.11
C ALA A 197 -22.44 2.41 13.32
N LEU A 198 -21.40 3.02 12.73
CA LEU A 198 -20.01 2.62 12.98
C LEU A 198 -19.64 2.81 14.45
N ALA A 199 -19.93 3.97 15.03
CA ALA A 199 -19.61 4.27 16.43
C ALA A 199 -20.19 3.20 17.36
N ARG A 200 -21.48 2.87 17.18
CA ARG A 200 -22.16 1.82 17.98
C ARG A 200 -21.55 0.44 17.79
N ARG A 201 -21.21 0.04 16.56
CA ARG A 201 -20.54 -1.26 16.29
C ARG A 201 -19.19 -1.36 16.99
N ARG A 202 -18.50 -0.24 17.20
CA ARG A 202 -17.21 -0.17 17.92
C ARG A 202 -17.35 0.00 19.43
N GLY A 203 -18.58 0.00 19.96
CA GLY A 203 -18.85 0.18 21.39
C GLY A 203 -18.71 1.63 21.85
N LEU A 204 -18.66 2.60 20.94
CA LEU A 204 -18.71 4.01 21.26
C LEU A 204 -20.16 4.47 21.44
N ALA A 205 -20.36 5.59 22.15
CA ALA A 205 -21.66 6.22 22.23
C ALA A 205 -22.16 6.63 20.84
N GLY A 206 -23.47 6.55 20.61
CA GLY A 206 -24.08 7.02 19.36
C GLY A 206 -23.72 8.48 19.06
N LEU A 207 -23.50 8.80 17.80
CA LEU A 207 -23.17 10.14 17.29
C LEU A 207 -24.43 10.98 17.04
N VAL A 208 -25.56 10.36 16.69
CA VAL A 208 -26.79 11.06 16.27
C VAL A 208 -27.91 10.90 17.31
N ALA A 209 -28.61 12.00 17.62
CA ALA A 209 -29.84 11.99 18.41
C ALA A 209 -30.69 13.24 18.14
N ALA A 210 -32.02 13.12 18.24
CA ALA A 210 -32.97 14.21 17.95
C ALA A 210 -32.77 15.46 18.83
N ASN A 211 -32.32 15.29 20.08
CA ASN A 211 -32.00 16.37 21.02
C ASN A 211 -30.50 16.74 21.04
N GLY A 212 -29.75 16.35 20.01
CA GLY A 212 -28.34 16.68 19.86
C GLY A 212 -28.10 18.13 19.44
N VAL A 213 -26.83 18.49 19.30
CA VAL A 213 -26.41 19.79 18.73
C VAL A 213 -26.85 19.88 17.27
N PRO A 214 -27.51 20.97 16.83
CA PRO A 214 -27.96 21.10 15.45
C PRO A 214 -26.78 21.10 14.48
N VAL A 215 -26.92 20.36 13.36
CA VAL A 215 -25.95 20.36 12.27
C VAL A 215 -26.63 20.87 11.01
N THR A 216 -26.12 21.98 10.46
CA THR A 216 -26.55 22.48 9.16
C THR A 216 -25.61 21.97 8.09
N ILE A 217 -26.13 21.21 7.13
CA ILE A 217 -25.33 20.58 6.08
C ILE A 217 -25.67 21.22 4.74
N SER A 218 -24.64 21.59 3.98
CA SER A 218 -24.75 22.06 2.60
C SER A 218 -23.79 21.32 1.68
N ARG A 219 -24.20 21.11 0.43
CA ARG A 219 -23.40 20.42 -0.58
C ARG A 219 -22.85 21.42 -1.58
N ASP A 220 -21.56 21.34 -1.84
CA ASP A 220 -20.85 22.20 -2.78
C ASP A 220 -19.89 21.35 -3.62
N ALA A 221 -20.35 20.91 -4.79
CA ALA A 221 -19.61 20.01 -5.66
C ALA A 221 -18.22 20.55 -6.07
N SER A 222 -17.99 21.87 -5.98
CA SER A 222 -16.67 22.46 -6.26
C SER A 222 -15.58 22.04 -5.27
N LEU A 223 -15.97 21.52 -4.10
CA LEU A 223 -15.05 21.02 -3.07
C LEU A 223 -14.55 19.59 -3.33
N GLY A 224 -15.18 18.81 -4.21
CA GLY A 224 -14.75 17.42 -4.46
C GLY A 224 -14.74 16.55 -3.19
N GLU A 225 -13.56 16.04 -2.78
CA GLU A 225 -13.38 15.26 -1.54
C GLU A 225 -13.16 16.15 -0.29
N ASP A 226 -13.07 17.46 -0.46
CA ASP A 226 -12.82 18.40 0.63
C ASP A 226 -14.12 18.77 1.37
N HIS A 227 -13.96 19.22 2.61
CA HIS A 227 -15.04 19.77 3.41
C HIS A 227 -14.56 20.91 4.31
N VAL A 228 -15.53 21.75 4.69
CA VAL A 228 -15.38 22.81 5.68
C VAL A 228 -16.34 22.52 6.83
N LEU A 229 -15.80 22.45 8.04
CA LEU A 229 -16.54 22.21 9.27
C LEU A 229 -16.34 23.39 10.23
N GLU A 230 -17.42 24.07 10.58
CA GLU A 230 -17.44 25.17 11.54
C GLU A 230 -18.17 24.73 12.80
N ILE A 231 -17.48 24.82 13.94
CA ILE A 231 -18.02 24.50 15.27
C ILE A 231 -18.22 25.84 15.98
N ALA A 232 -19.48 26.20 16.19
CA ALA A 232 -19.91 27.45 16.81
C ALA A 232 -20.61 27.20 18.17
N PRO A 233 -20.82 28.22 19.02
CA PRO A 233 -21.49 28.05 20.31
C PRO A 233 -22.91 27.49 20.23
N ASP A 234 -23.60 27.69 19.11
CA ASP A 234 -25.01 27.35 18.88
C ASP A 234 -25.22 26.13 17.97
N GLY A 235 -24.16 25.62 17.32
CA GLY A 235 -24.30 24.51 16.39
C GLY A 235 -23.04 24.18 15.59
N VAL A 236 -23.22 23.27 14.64
CA VAL A 236 -22.20 22.90 13.66
C VAL A 236 -22.70 23.21 12.25
N ILE A 237 -21.84 23.80 11.43
CA ILE A 237 -22.10 24.03 10.01
C ILE A 237 -21.10 23.20 9.22
N LEU A 238 -21.58 22.39 8.29
CA LEU A 238 -20.79 21.54 7.41
C LEU A 238 -21.09 21.87 5.96
N ARG A 239 -20.03 22.11 5.18
CA ARG A 239 -20.10 22.18 3.72
C ARG A 239 -19.15 21.14 3.13
N GLY A 240 -19.66 20.18 2.35
CA GLY A 240 -18.87 19.10 1.74
C GLY A 240 -19.14 18.94 0.25
N GLY A 241 -18.16 18.45 -0.51
CA GLY A 241 -18.27 18.25 -1.96
C GLY A 241 -18.84 16.91 -2.40
N SER A 242 -18.83 15.91 -1.53
CA SER A 242 -19.25 14.54 -1.82
C SER A 242 -19.78 13.81 -0.57
N ASP A 243 -20.40 12.65 -0.74
CA ASP A 243 -20.76 11.80 0.39
C ASP A 243 -19.55 11.33 1.21
N SER A 244 -18.42 11.05 0.57
CA SER A 244 -17.18 10.66 1.27
C SER A 244 -16.63 11.83 2.10
N SER A 245 -16.78 13.07 1.64
CA SER A 245 -16.38 14.27 2.39
C SER A 245 -17.27 14.49 3.63
N LEU A 246 -18.58 14.31 3.51
CA LEU A 246 -19.53 14.45 4.62
C LEU A 246 -19.33 13.33 5.65
N PHE A 247 -19.09 12.09 5.21
CA PHE A 247 -18.74 10.98 6.08
C PHE A 247 -17.42 11.23 6.82
N SER A 248 -16.41 11.76 6.13
CA SER A 248 -15.13 12.14 6.73
C SER A 248 -15.29 13.25 7.78
N ALA A 249 -16.17 14.22 7.55
CA ALA A 249 -16.52 15.26 8.52
C ALA A 249 -17.22 14.68 9.76
N ALA A 250 -18.13 13.72 9.57
CA ALA A 250 -18.78 13.01 10.67
C ALA A 250 -17.75 12.21 11.51
N MET A 251 -16.76 11.56 10.87
CA MET A 251 -15.63 10.93 11.57
C MET A 251 -14.76 11.94 12.32
N THR A 252 -14.55 13.14 11.78
CA THR A 252 -13.88 14.24 12.48
C THR A 252 -14.61 14.61 13.77
N LEU A 253 -15.93 14.82 13.71
CA LEU A 253 -16.75 15.15 14.88
C LEU A 253 -16.77 14.01 15.92
N LEU A 254 -16.84 12.75 15.46
CA LEU A 254 -16.73 11.58 16.33
C LEU A 254 -15.38 11.57 17.07
N SER A 255 -14.27 11.69 16.34
CA SER A 255 -12.93 11.72 16.95
C SER A 255 -12.74 12.91 17.88
N LEU A 256 -13.22 14.11 17.53
CA LEU A 256 -13.17 15.27 18.43
C LEU A 256 -13.97 15.03 19.71
N ARG A 257 -15.17 14.47 19.60
CA ARG A 257 -15.99 14.15 20.78
C ARG A 257 -15.26 13.20 21.72
N GLU A 258 -14.67 12.12 21.20
CA GLU A 258 -13.95 11.15 22.04
C GLU A 258 -12.67 11.73 22.65
N THR A 259 -11.89 12.47 21.87
CA THR A 259 -10.59 13.01 22.32
C THR A 259 -10.71 14.20 23.27
N HIS A 260 -11.87 14.88 23.28
CA HIS A 260 -12.17 16.01 24.16
C HIS A 260 -13.30 15.74 25.17
N GLY A 261 -13.77 14.50 25.30
CA GLY A 261 -14.85 14.15 26.24
C GLY A 261 -16.15 14.94 26.01
N GLY A 262 -16.44 15.28 24.75
CA GLY A 262 -17.60 16.05 24.32
C GLY A 262 -17.51 17.57 24.49
N ALA A 263 -16.36 18.12 24.89
CA ALA A 263 -16.11 19.57 24.88
C ALA A 263 -15.34 19.97 23.61
N LEU A 264 -16.05 20.05 22.49
CA LEU A 264 -15.45 20.28 21.17
C LEU A 264 -14.87 21.71 21.08
N PRO A 265 -13.61 21.89 20.67
CA PRO A 265 -13.05 23.24 20.46
C PRO A 265 -13.83 24.03 19.40
N LEU A 266 -14.13 25.30 19.68
CA LEU A 266 -14.76 26.18 18.71
C LEU A 266 -13.77 26.64 17.65
N GLY A 267 -14.22 26.73 16.41
CA GLY A 267 -13.40 27.18 15.29
C GLY A 267 -13.79 26.54 13.96
N ARG A 268 -12.90 26.71 12.99
CA ARG A 268 -13.11 26.32 11.61
C ARG A 268 -12.04 25.36 11.13
N ILE A 269 -12.47 24.20 10.64
CA ILE A 269 -11.66 23.15 10.05
C ILE A 269 -11.88 23.16 8.55
N GLU A 270 -10.81 23.28 7.77
CA GLU A 270 -10.80 22.88 6.36
C GLU A 270 -10.04 21.56 6.31
N ASP A 271 -10.62 20.55 5.67
CA ASP A 271 -10.01 19.23 5.61
C ASP A 271 -10.31 18.56 4.27
N GLY A 272 -9.33 17.79 3.80
CA GLY A 272 -9.29 17.22 2.47
C GLY A 272 -8.13 16.25 2.36
N PRO A 273 -8.28 15.12 1.64
CA PRO A 273 -7.22 14.14 1.56
C PRO A 273 -6.06 14.65 0.70
N ARG A 274 -4.84 14.66 1.26
CA ARG A 274 -3.60 14.92 0.48
C ARG A 274 -3.43 13.94 -0.69
N PHE A 275 -3.87 12.69 -0.50
CA PHE A 275 -3.78 11.64 -1.50
C PHE A 275 -5.13 10.96 -1.69
N VAL A 276 -5.56 10.79 -2.94
CA VAL A 276 -6.81 10.10 -3.31
C VAL A 276 -6.81 8.62 -2.94
N TRP A 277 -5.65 8.00 -2.73
CA TRP A 277 -5.53 6.59 -2.39
C TRP A 277 -4.73 6.41 -1.10
N ARG A 278 -5.43 5.87 -0.09
CA ARG A 278 -4.99 5.76 1.31
C ARG A 278 -5.28 4.35 1.78
N GLY A 279 -4.26 3.50 1.72
CA GLY A 279 -4.43 2.05 1.79
C GLY A 279 -4.06 1.41 3.12
N GLN A 280 -4.73 0.30 3.42
CA GLN A 280 -4.33 -0.71 4.39
C GLN A 280 -4.21 -2.05 3.67
N HIS A 281 -3.04 -2.68 3.76
CA HIS A 281 -2.79 -4.03 3.26
C HIS A 281 -2.98 -5.06 4.39
N LEU A 282 -3.65 -6.18 4.13
CA LEU A 282 -3.77 -7.29 5.07
C LEU A 282 -3.48 -8.62 4.37
N ASP A 283 -2.43 -9.29 4.83
CA ASP A 283 -2.11 -10.66 4.48
C ASP A 283 -3.03 -11.63 5.24
N CYS A 284 -3.90 -12.27 4.46
CA CYS A 284 -4.81 -13.33 4.88
C CYS A 284 -4.40 -14.72 4.36
N SER A 285 -3.30 -14.82 3.60
CA SER A 285 -2.79 -16.10 3.11
C SER A 285 -1.98 -16.79 4.22
N ARG A 286 -0.97 -16.09 4.76
CA ARG A 286 -0.07 -16.62 5.79
C ARG A 286 -0.80 -16.96 7.06
N HIS A 287 -1.82 -16.18 7.43
CA HIS A 287 -2.72 -16.48 8.54
C HIS A 287 -4.15 -16.10 8.17
N PHE A 288 -5.09 -17.01 8.41
CA PHE A 288 -6.50 -16.74 8.17
C PHE A 288 -7.06 -15.77 9.24
N PHE A 289 -7.81 -14.77 8.79
CA PHE A 289 -8.57 -13.88 9.66
C PHE A 289 -10.05 -14.04 9.37
N ALA A 290 -10.85 -14.32 10.41
CA ALA A 290 -12.30 -14.41 10.24
C ALA A 290 -12.87 -13.10 9.65
N VAL A 291 -13.93 -13.23 8.84
CA VAL A 291 -14.62 -12.08 8.22
C VAL A 291 -14.96 -11.01 9.25
N SER A 292 -15.41 -11.41 10.44
CA SER A 292 -15.70 -10.47 11.52
C SER A 292 -14.51 -9.57 11.85
N THR A 293 -13.29 -10.10 11.91
CA THR A 293 -12.05 -9.33 12.12
C THR A 293 -11.77 -8.36 10.98
N ILE A 294 -11.97 -8.78 9.73
CA ILE A 294 -11.81 -7.90 8.56
C ILE A 294 -12.81 -6.74 8.61
N LEU A 295 -14.07 -7.00 8.98
CA LEU A 295 -15.07 -5.93 9.17
C LEU A 295 -14.67 -4.96 10.29
N LYS A 296 -14.03 -5.44 11.38
CA LYS A 296 -13.48 -4.54 12.41
C LYS A 296 -12.36 -3.68 11.87
N LEU A 297 -11.46 -4.24 11.06
CA LEU A 297 -10.37 -3.49 10.43
C LEU A 297 -10.92 -2.39 9.52
N LEU A 298 -11.94 -2.68 8.70
CA LEU A 298 -12.60 -1.68 7.86
C LEU A 298 -13.23 -0.54 8.68
N ASP A 299 -13.87 -0.86 9.81
CA ASP A 299 -14.37 0.18 10.73
C ASP A 299 -13.21 1.05 11.29
N LEU A 300 -12.07 0.44 11.62
CA LEU A 300 -10.89 1.19 12.08
C LEU A 300 -10.28 2.06 10.98
N MET A 301 -10.20 1.55 9.75
CA MET A 301 -9.74 2.30 8.58
C MET A 301 -10.58 3.57 8.36
N ALA A 302 -11.90 3.47 8.50
CA ALA A 302 -12.82 4.59 8.36
C ALA A 302 -12.60 5.69 9.42
N LEU A 303 -12.33 5.30 10.69
CA LEU A 303 -12.03 6.26 11.77
C LEU A 303 -10.82 7.15 11.46
N VAL A 304 -9.87 6.63 10.70
CA VAL A 304 -8.66 7.34 10.27
C VAL A 304 -8.66 7.70 8.78
N LYS A 305 -9.85 7.68 8.15
CA LYS A 305 -10.12 8.16 6.78
C LYS A 305 -9.31 7.43 5.68
N LEU A 306 -8.92 6.17 5.89
CA LEU A 306 -8.39 5.31 4.82
C LEU A 306 -9.52 4.86 3.89
N ASN A 307 -9.25 4.68 2.59
CA ASN A 307 -10.27 4.38 1.57
C ASN A 307 -9.92 3.19 0.65
N ARG A 308 -8.82 2.48 0.92
CA ARG A 308 -8.39 1.32 0.11
C ARG A 308 -8.04 0.16 1.02
N PHE A 309 -8.73 -0.95 0.88
CA PHE A 309 -8.37 -2.19 1.56
C PHE A 309 -7.71 -3.13 0.55
N HIS A 310 -6.40 -3.29 0.64
CA HIS A 310 -5.63 -4.23 -0.18
C HIS A 310 -5.67 -5.59 0.50
N TRP A 311 -6.39 -6.54 -0.11
CA TRP A 311 -6.67 -7.84 0.47
C TRP A 311 -5.86 -8.92 -0.21
N HIS A 312 -4.80 -9.34 0.49
CA HIS A 312 -3.86 -10.36 0.04
C HIS A 312 -4.30 -11.72 0.56
N PHE A 313 -4.86 -12.56 -0.30
CA PHE A 313 -5.50 -13.83 0.07
C PHE A 313 -4.90 -15.05 -0.65
N SER A 314 -3.80 -14.84 -1.39
CA SER A 314 -3.12 -15.83 -2.22
C SER A 314 -1.62 -15.71 -1.97
N ASP A 315 -0.96 -16.80 -1.57
CA ASP A 315 0.51 -16.89 -1.42
C ASP A 315 0.95 -18.37 -1.38
N ASP A 316 2.22 -18.63 -1.10
CA ASP A 316 2.83 -19.96 -1.00
C ASP A 316 2.07 -20.89 -0.07
N GLU A 317 1.47 -20.36 0.99
CA GLU A 317 0.79 -21.15 2.00
C GLU A 317 -0.69 -21.42 1.71
N SER A 318 -1.33 -20.66 0.80
CA SER A 318 -2.75 -20.87 0.49
C SER A 318 -3.32 -20.01 -0.64
N PHE A 319 -4.45 -20.45 -1.17
CA PHE A 319 -5.45 -19.62 -1.83
C PHE A 319 -6.76 -19.63 -1.04
N ARG A 320 -7.28 -18.48 -0.61
CA ARG A 320 -8.38 -18.42 0.37
C ARG A 320 -9.76 -18.09 -0.21
N VAL A 321 -9.84 -17.36 -1.32
CA VAL A 321 -11.14 -16.95 -1.90
C VAL A 321 -11.77 -18.12 -2.66
N GLN A 322 -13.06 -18.38 -2.43
CA GLN A 322 -13.77 -19.42 -3.18
C GLN A 322 -14.02 -18.98 -4.61
N VAL A 323 -13.54 -19.79 -5.55
CA VAL A 323 -13.72 -19.64 -6.99
C VAL A 323 -14.29 -20.94 -7.57
N ASP A 324 -15.03 -20.82 -8.67
CA ASP A 324 -15.70 -21.92 -9.36
C ASP A 324 -14.87 -22.42 -10.55
N CYS A 325 -13.99 -21.59 -11.14
CA CYS A 325 -13.18 -21.95 -12.29
C CYS A 325 -12.14 -23.05 -11.98
N ALA A 326 -11.67 -23.10 -10.72
CA ALA A 326 -10.68 -24.05 -10.23
C ALA A 326 -10.91 -24.32 -8.72
N PRO A 327 -12.01 -24.99 -8.34
CA PRO A 327 -12.41 -25.07 -6.93
C PRO A 327 -11.44 -25.88 -6.07
N GLU A 328 -10.60 -26.71 -6.68
CA GLU A 328 -9.58 -27.48 -5.99
C GLU A 328 -8.50 -26.61 -5.33
N ILE A 329 -8.21 -25.41 -5.87
CA ILE A 329 -7.14 -24.56 -5.32
C ILE A 329 -7.47 -24.12 -3.91
N TRP A 330 -8.70 -23.63 -3.66
CA TRP A 330 -9.11 -23.21 -2.33
C TRP A 330 -9.52 -24.38 -1.45
N ARG A 331 -10.14 -25.44 -1.99
CA ARG A 331 -10.56 -26.61 -1.20
C ARG A 331 -9.39 -27.36 -0.60
N LYS A 332 -8.31 -27.54 -1.36
CA LYS A 332 -7.13 -28.28 -0.89
C LYS A 332 -6.24 -27.45 0.02
N THR A 333 -6.30 -26.12 -0.08
CA THR A 333 -5.48 -25.20 0.73
C THR A 333 -6.29 -24.50 1.84
N GLU A 334 -7.55 -24.87 2.03
CA GLU A 334 -8.42 -24.29 3.06
C GLU A 334 -7.77 -24.42 4.44
N PHE A 335 -7.21 -25.59 4.73
CA PHE A 335 -6.47 -25.85 5.96
C PHE A 335 -5.07 -26.35 5.65
N ARG A 336 -4.15 -26.00 6.56
CA ARG A 336 -2.76 -26.48 6.61
C ARG A 336 -2.48 -27.13 7.95
N GLY A 337 -1.59 -28.11 7.95
CA GLY A 337 -1.32 -28.93 9.12
C GLY A 337 -0.84 -30.32 8.75
N GLU A 338 -0.64 -31.18 9.75
CA GLU A 338 -0.29 -32.57 9.53
C GLU A 338 -1.37 -33.28 8.70
N GLY A 339 -0.97 -33.96 7.62
CA GLY A 339 -1.89 -34.66 6.71
C GLY A 339 -2.63 -33.77 5.70
N HIS A 340 -2.37 -32.45 5.67
CA HIS A 340 -2.90 -31.54 4.66
C HIS A 340 -1.92 -31.34 3.49
N LEU A 341 -2.42 -30.81 2.37
CA LEU A 341 -1.61 -30.53 1.18
C LEU A 341 -0.43 -29.60 1.50
N ILE A 342 -0.71 -28.57 2.31
CA ILE A 342 0.29 -27.62 2.80
C ILE A 342 0.58 -27.93 4.27
N PRO A 343 1.86 -28.13 4.66
CA PRO A 343 2.22 -28.40 6.04
C PRO A 343 1.99 -27.17 6.94
N GLY A 344 1.98 -27.39 8.25
CA GLY A 344 1.98 -26.28 9.21
C GLY A 344 3.27 -25.46 9.11
N VAL A 345 3.14 -24.14 8.97
CA VAL A 345 4.26 -23.19 8.91
C VAL A 345 4.03 -22.02 9.89
N TRP A 346 5.12 -21.36 10.30
CA TRP A 346 5.10 -20.14 11.12
C TRP A 346 4.46 -20.21 12.52
N GLY A 347 4.35 -21.41 13.11
CA GLY A 347 3.96 -21.59 14.51
C GLY A 347 2.46 -21.51 14.81
N GLY A 348 1.61 -21.65 13.79
CA GLY A 348 0.18 -21.95 13.99
C GLY A 348 -0.04 -23.32 14.66
N GLY A 349 -1.23 -23.53 15.25
CA GLY A 349 -1.61 -24.83 15.83
C GLY A 349 -1.54 -26.00 14.82
N ILE A 350 -1.68 -27.24 15.33
CA ILE A 350 -1.58 -28.49 14.55
C ILE A 350 -2.40 -28.45 13.24
N LEU A 351 -3.54 -27.76 13.27
CA LEU A 351 -4.39 -27.46 12.13
C LEU A 351 -4.76 -25.97 12.16
N SER A 352 -4.57 -25.26 11.04
CA SER A 352 -4.94 -23.84 10.92
C SER A 352 -5.41 -23.52 9.50
N GLY A 353 -6.33 -22.58 9.35
CA GLY A 353 -6.82 -22.17 8.04
C GLY A 353 -8.24 -21.61 8.06
N GLY A 354 -8.82 -21.58 6.86
CA GLY A 354 -10.12 -21.06 6.52
C GLY A 354 -10.15 -20.65 5.04
N SER A 355 -11.35 -20.41 4.54
CA SER A 355 -11.62 -19.87 3.20
C SER A 355 -12.68 -18.75 3.29
N TYR A 356 -12.76 -17.91 2.26
CA TYR A 356 -13.77 -16.87 2.13
C TYR A 356 -14.76 -17.26 1.04
N SER A 357 -16.01 -17.52 1.41
CA SER A 357 -17.05 -17.77 0.42
C SER A 357 -17.33 -16.51 -0.41
N LYS A 358 -17.96 -16.67 -1.58
CA LYS A 358 -18.43 -15.52 -2.38
C LYS A 358 -19.38 -14.62 -1.58
N ALA A 359 -20.17 -15.19 -0.66
CA ALA A 359 -21.03 -14.44 0.25
C ALA A 359 -20.22 -13.63 1.28
N ASP A 360 -19.11 -14.19 1.78
CA ASP A 360 -18.19 -13.47 2.65
C ASP A 360 -17.51 -12.31 1.93
N VAL A 361 -17.05 -12.52 0.69
CA VAL A 361 -16.49 -11.47 -0.17
C VAL A 361 -17.53 -10.36 -0.39
N ALA A 362 -18.76 -10.72 -0.78
CA ALA A 362 -19.84 -9.75 -0.96
C ALA A 362 -20.14 -8.95 0.32
N ARG A 363 -20.10 -9.61 1.49
CA ARG A 363 -20.28 -8.96 2.79
C ARG A 363 -19.15 -7.98 3.11
N VAL A 364 -17.90 -8.34 2.86
CA VAL A 364 -16.74 -7.45 3.05
C VAL A 364 -16.82 -6.26 2.11
N VAL A 365 -17.10 -6.48 0.82
CA VAL A 365 -17.25 -5.42 -0.19
C VAL A 365 -18.39 -4.47 0.16
N ALA A 366 -19.57 -4.99 0.55
CA ALA A 366 -20.70 -4.16 0.94
C ALA A 366 -20.41 -3.33 2.19
N HIS A 367 -19.76 -3.92 3.19
CA HIS A 367 -19.36 -3.20 4.40
C HIS A 367 -18.31 -2.13 4.13
N ALA A 368 -17.29 -2.44 3.31
CA ALA A 368 -16.29 -1.47 2.88
C ALA A 368 -16.95 -0.28 2.13
N LYS A 369 -17.86 -0.56 1.20
CA LYS A 369 -18.60 0.46 0.45
C LYS A 369 -19.40 1.39 1.35
N ALA A 370 -20.07 0.86 2.38
CA ALA A 370 -20.81 1.66 3.36
C ALA A 370 -19.91 2.63 4.17
N LEU A 371 -18.59 2.41 4.12
CA LEU A 371 -17.56 3.22 4.79
C LEU A 371 -16.72 4.04 3.82
N HIS A 372 -17.11 4.13 2.54
CA HIS A 372 -16.34 4.77 1.47
C HIS A 372 -14.94 4.14 1.26
N ILE A 373 -14.82 2.84 1.51
CA ILE A 373 -13.62 2.03 1.27
C ILE A 373 -13.85 1.13 0.06
N GLU A 374 -12.87 1.09 -0.84
CA GLU A 374 -12.86 0.14 -1.96
C GLU A 374 -11.87 -0.98 -1.68
N VAL A 375 -12.20 -2.20 -2.11
CA VAL A 375 -11.42 -3.42 -1.88
C VAL A 375 -10.60 -3.73 -3.14
N LEU A 376 -9.28 -3.79 -3.00
CA LEU A 376 -8.34 -4.25 -4.01
C LEU A 376 -8.00 -5.72 -3.74
N PRO A 377 -8.45 -6.67 -4.58
CA PRO A 377 -8.02 -8.06 -4.48
C PRO A 377 -6.60 -8.25 -5.04
N GLU A 378 -5.90 -9.24 -4.50
CA GLU A 378 -4.58 -9.66 -4.97
C GLU A 378 -4.52 -11.17 -5.25
N ILE A 379 -4.04 -11.53 -6.44
CA ILE A 379 -3.61 -12.89 -6.78
C ILE A 379 -2.10 -12.81 -7.00
N GLU A 380 -1.32 -13.39 -6.09
CA GLU A 380 0.14 -13.34 -6.16
C GLU A 380 0.67 -14.33 -7.22
N VAL A 381 1.24 -13.80 -8.31
CA VAL A 381 1.88 -14.55 -9.40
C VAL A 381 3.02 -13.73 -10.03
N PRO A 382 4.04 -14.36 -10.67
CA PRO A 382 4.24 -15.79 -10.84
C PRO A 382 4.95 -16.47 -9.67
N ALA A 383 5.62 -15.72 -8.78
CA ALA A 383 6.17 -16.27 -7.54
C ALA A 383 5.06 -16.46 -6.49
N HIS A 384 5.42 -16.94 -5.29
CA HIS A 384 4.47 -17.12 -4.19
C HIS A 384 3.29 -18.05 -4.54
N ALA A 385 3.55 -19.03 -5.39
CA ALA A 385 2.55 -19.91 -5.99
C ALA A 385 2.70 -21.37 -5.55
N HIS A 386 3.44 -21.66 -4.47
CA HIS A 386 3.63 -23.04 -3.99
C HIS A 386 2.28 -23.77 -3.75
N ALA A 387 1.33 -23.12 -3.06
CA ALA A 387 0.00 -23.66 -2.83
C ALA A 387 -0.79 -23.92 -4.13
N LEU A 388 -0.69 -23.02 -5.10
CA LEU A 388 -1.33 -23.16 -6.41
C LEU A 388 -0.73 -24.34 -7.18
N ASN A 389 0.60 -24.43 -7.24
CA ASN A 389 1.32 -25.54 -7.91
C ASN A 389 0.97 -26.90 -7.29
N ALA A 390 0.86 -26.98 -5.96
CA ALA A 390 0.51 -28.21 -5.27
C ALA A 390 -0.96 -28.61 -5.50
N ALA A 391 -1.88 -27.63 -5.52
CA ALA A 391 -3.31 -27.91 -5.65
C ALA A 391 -3.74 -28.17 -7.10
N HIS A 392 -3.08 -27.52 -8.07
CA HIS A 392 -3.32 -27.59 -9.51
C HIS A 392 -2.04 -27.99 -10.29
N PRO A 393 -1.70 -29.29 -10.34
CA PRO A 393 -0.45 -29.75 -10.95
C PRO A 393 -0.38 -29.49 -12.47
N GLY A 394 0.83 -29.32 -13.00
CA GLY A 394 1.09 -29.15 -14.44
C GLY A 394 1.55 -27.75 -14.85
N MET A 395 1.52 -26.80 -13.91
CA MET A 395 2.01 -25.43 -14.08
C MET A 395 3.54 -25.27 -13.98
N ARG A 396 4.25 -26.38 -13.75
CA ARG A 396 5.70 -26.50 -13.70
C ARG A 396 6.16 -27.41 -14.84
N ASP A 397 7.33 -27.12 -15.41
CA ASP A 397 7.96 -28.02 -16.38
C ASP A 397 8.60 -29.19 -15.62
N ARG A 398 8.18 -30.42 -15.93
CA ARG A 398 8.73 -31.64 -15.30
C ARG A 398 10.20 -31.89 -15.68
N GLY A 399 10.65 -31.29 -16.78
CA GLY A 399 12.05 -31.32 -17.22
C GLY A 399 12.90 -30.23 -16.59
N ASP A 400 12.31 -29.34 -15.79
CA ASP A 400 13.07 -28.30 -15.09
C ASP A 400 13.96 -28.94 -14.02
N ASN A 401 15.26 -28.79 -14.18
CA ASN A 401 16.29 -29.24 -13.24
C ASN A 401 16.99 -28.07 -12.53
N GLY A 402 16.36 -26.89 -12.55
CA GLY A 402 16.83 -25.71 -11.82
C GLY A 402 16.80 -25.92 -10.31
N ALA A 403 17.60 -25.13 -9.61
CA ALA A 403 17.69 -25.14 -8.15
C ALA A 403 17.16 -23.81 -7.56
N GLU A 404 16.02 -23.34 -8.08
CA GLU A 404 15.38 -22.12 -7.58
C GLU A 404 14.95 -22.31 -6.13
N MET A 405 15.21 -21.30 -5.30
CA MET A 405 14.75 -21.25 -3.91
C MET A 405 14.28 -19.84 -3.61
N SER A 406 13.05 -19.74 -3.10
CA SER A 406 12.46 -18.45 -2.73
C SER A 406 13.13 -17.86 -1.50
N VAL A 407 12.91 -16.57 -1.25
CA VAL A 407 13.42 -15.89 -0.06
C VAL A 407 12.84 -16.48 1.24
N HIS A 408 11.72 -17.18 1.14
CA HIS A 408 11.04 -17.88 2.24
C HIS A 408 11.49 -19.35 2.40
N GLY A 409 12.39 -19.83 1.54
CA GLY A 409 12.92 -21.20 1.58
C GLY A 409 12.05 -22.23 0.85
N PHE A 410 11.04 -21.81 0.09
CA PHE A 410 10.26 -22.72 -0.75
C PHE A 410 11.02 -23.06 -2.03
N LEU A 411 10.94 -24.33 -2.42
CA LEU A 411 11.32 -24.79 -3.76
C LEU A 411 10.04 -24.82 -4.62
N GLU A 412 10.21 -24.64 -5.94
CA GLU A 412 9.12 -24.77 -6.92
C GLU A 412 7.93 -23.83 -6.64
N ASN A 413 8.22 -22.64 -6.11
CA ASN A 413 7.21 -21.68 -5.67
C ASN A 413 6.76 -20.73 -6.80
N THR A 414 7.18 -21.01 -8.04
CA THR A 414 6.85 -20.17 -9.20
C THR A 414 5.98 -20.89 -10.23
N LEU A 415 5.04 -20.18 -10.85
CA LEU A 415 4.36 -20.61 -12.07
C LEU A 415 5.29 -20.49 -13.27
N ASN A 416 5.31 -21.47 -14.17
CA ASN A 416 6.14 -21.43 -15.37
C ASN A 416 5.33 -20.90 -16.58
N PRO A 417 5.66 -19.72 -17.13
CA PRO A 417 4.86 -19.09 -18.20
C PRO A 417 4.92 -19.84 -19.55
N ALA A 418 5.82 -20.82 -19.71
CA ALA A 418 5.85 -21.70 -20.89
C ALA A 418 4.92 -22.92 -20.76
N MET A 419 4.25 -23.10 -19.63
CA MET A 419 3.29 -24.18 -19.42
C MET A 419 1.87 -23.69 -19.71
N GLN A 420 1.16 -24.37 -20.62
CA GLN A 420 -0.23 -24.02 -20.95
C GLN A 420 -1.14 -24.07 -19.71
N ALA A 421 -0.93 -25.05 -18.83
CA ALA A 421 -1.70 -25.17 -17.58
C ALA A 421 -1.61 -23.93 -16.67
N SER A 422 -0.52 -23.16 -16.74
CA SER A 422 -0.42 -21.89 -15.99
C SER A 422 -1.43 -20.86 -16.49
N TRP A 423 -1.60 -20.76 -17.80
CA TRP A 423 -2.56 -19.85 -18.42
C TRP A 423 -4.01 -20.35 -18.29
N ASP A 424 -4.22 -21.67 -18.40
CA ASP A 424 -5.52 -22.32 -18.19
C ASP A 424 -6.06 -22.08 -16.77
N LEU A 425 -5.20 -21.86 -15.78
CA LEU A 425 -5.58 -21.44 -14.43
C LEU A 425 -5.69 -19.91 -14.30
N VAL A 426 -4.62 -19.17 -14.62
CA VAL A 426 -4.52 -17.74 -14.28
C VAL A 426 -5.55 -16.89 -15.02
N GLU A 427 -5.85 -17.18 -16.29
CA GLU A 427 -6.81 -16.36 -17.06
C GLU A 427 -8.24 -16.47 -16.51
N PRO A 428 -8.85 -17.66 -16.35
CA PRO A 428 -10.18 -17.77 -15.74
C PRO A 428 -10.21 -17.27 -14.30
N LEU A 429 -9.14 -17.53 -13.53
CA LEU A 429 -9.04 -17.10 -12.14
C LEU A 429 -9.05 -15.57 -12.02
N ALA A 430 -8.26 -14.87 -12.83
CA ALA A 430 -8.21 -13.42 -12.85
C ALA A 430 -9.58 -12.81 -13.22
N LEU A 431 -10.26 -13.37 -14.22
CA LEU A 431 -11.60 -12.92 -14.64
C LEU A 431 -12.65 -13.15 -13.55
N GLU A 432 -12.65 -14.33 -12.94
CA GLU A 432 -13.61 -14.66 -11.88
C GLU A 432 -13.38 -13.79 -10.65
N VAL A 433 -12.15 -13.68 -10.16
CA VAL A 433 -11.82 -12.82 -9.02
C VAL A 433 -12.18 -11.36 -9.34
N ALA A 434 -11.79 -10.82 -10.50
CA ALA A 434 -12.15 -9.45 -10.87
C ALA A 434 -13.67 -9.20 -10.86
N SER A 435 -14.49 -10.21 -11.21
CA SER A 435 -15.96 -10.10 -11.17
C SER A 435 -16.54 -9.96 -9.76
N LEU A 436 -15.81 -10.38 -8.73
CA LEU A 436 -16.26 -10.32 -7.33
C LEU A 436 -16.01 -8.94 -6.69
N PHE A 437 -15.15 -8.10 -7.28
CA PHE A 437 -14.71 -6.83 -6.68
C PHE A 437 -14.99 -5.63 -7.59
N PRO A 438 -15.72 -4.60 -7.11
CA PRO A 438 -16.19 -3.51 -7.96
C PRO A 438 -15.14 -2.43 -8.27
N LEU A 439 -13.94 -2.48 -7.67
CA LEU A 439 -12.89 -1.47 -7.85
C LEU A 439 -12.36 -1.42 -9.30
N GLY A 440 -12.49 -2.51 -10.07
CA GLY A 440 -11.98 -2.60 -11.44
C GLY A 440 -10.45 -2.67 -11.53
N ILE A 441 -9.78 -3.00 -10.43
CA ILE A 441 -8.33 -3.22 -10.35
C ILE A 441 -8.09 -4.56 -9.66
N LEU A 442 -7.21 -5.37 -10.25
CA LEU A 442 -6.69 -6.62 -9.69
C LEU A 442 -5.18 -6.45 -9.50
N HIS A 443 -4.67 -6.70 -8.30
CA HIS A 443 -3.23 -6.74 -8.05
C HIS A 443 -2.73 -8.14 -8.40
N LEU A 444 -1.64 -8.22 -9.17
CA LEU A 444 -1.02 -9.50 -9.55
C LEU A 444 0.21 -9.85 -8.70
N GLY A 445 0.56 -8.96 -7.77
CA GLY A 445 1.72 -9.17 -6.92
C GLY A 445 3.02 -8.89 -7.64
N CYS A 446 3.57 -9.93 -8.27
CA CYS A 446 4.83 -9.95 -9.04
C CYS A 446 6.08 -9.71 -8.19
N ASP A 447 6.04 -9.97 -6.88
CA ASP A 447 7.21 -9.79 -6.03
C ASP A 447 8.12 -11.04 -5.99
N GLU A 448 9.35 -10.82 -5.49
CA GLU A 448 10.29 -11.85 -5.02
C GLU A 448 10.51 -13.10 -5.89
N LEU A 449 10.46 -12.96 -7.23
CA LEU A 449 10.82 -14.05 -8.14
C LEU A 449 12.21 -14.61 -7.77
N PRO A 450 12.32 -15.92 -7.44
CA PRO A 450 13.57 -16.55 -7.08
C PRO A 450 14.67 -16.34 -8.13
N HIS A 451 15.90 -16.13 -7.65
CA HIS A 451 17.05 -16.13 -8.55
C HIS A 451 17.22 -17.50 -9.19
N GLY A 452 17.32 -17.53 -10.52
CA GLY A 452 17.40 -18.76 -11.30
C GLY A 452 16.06 -19.45 -11.55
N ALA A 453 14.94 -18.75 -11.33
CA ALA A 453 13.63 -19.26 -11.68
C ALA A 453 13.60 -19.70 -13.15
N TRP A 454 13.23 -20.95 -13.36
CA TRP A 454 13.14 -21.62 -14.67
C TRP A 454 14.46 -21.77 -15.47
N ASP A 455 15.63 -21.56 -14.88
CA ASP A 455 16.91 -21.69 -15.61
C ASP A 455 17.15 -23.10 -16.17
N GLY A 456 16.59 -24.13 -15.51
CA GLY A 456 16.68 -25.52 -15.94
C GLY A 456 15.56 -25.98 -16.87
N SER A 457 14.60 -25.11 -17.21
CA SER A 457 13.36 -25.47 -17.92
C SER A 457 13.54 -25.54 -19.44
N PRO A 458 13.42 -26.73 -20.07
CA PRO A 458 13.45 -26.85 -21.52
C PRO A 458 12.30 -26.11 -22.21
N ALA A 459 11.12 -26.05 -21.58
CA ALA A 459 9.97 -25.31 -22.10
C ALA A 459 10.26 -23.80 -22.18
N ILE A 460 10.90 -23.23 -21.15
CA ILE A 460 11.28 -21.82 -21.16
C ILE A 460 12.39 -21.55 -22.17
N THR A 461 13.33 -22.48 -22.33
CA THR A 461 14.36 -22.37 -23.39
C THR A 461 13.72 -22.29 -24.78
N ARG A 462 12.73 -23.14 -25.06
CA ARG A 462 11.96 -23.09 -26.32
C ARG A 462 11.17 -21.78 -26.46
N LEU A 463 10.45 -21.38 -25.42
CA LEU A 463 9.67 -20.13 -25.43
C LEU A 463 10.56 -18.91 -25.70
N LYS A 464 11.74 -18.83 -25.07
CA LYS A 464 12.72 -17.77 -25.34
C LYS A 464 13.16 -17.76 -26.80
N ALA A 465 13.45 -18.94 -27.37
CA ALA A 465 13.82 -19.05 -28.78
C ALA A 465 12.69 -18.59 -29.71
N ASP A 466 11.44 -18.99 -29.44
CA ASP A 466 10.27 -18.59 -30.23
C ASP A 466 9.98 -17.09 -30.15
N LEU A 467 10.27 -16.45 -29.01
CA LEU A 467 10.11 -15.02 -28.78
C LEU A 467 11.35 -14.17 -29.14
N GLY A 468 12.48 -14.81 -29.47
CA GLY A 468 13.75 -14.13 -29.75
C GLY A 468 14.38 -13.44 -28.53
N LEU A 469 14.23 -14.02 -27.33
CA LEU A 469 14.73 -13.49 -26.05
C LEU A 469 16.07 -14.07 -25.61
#